data_AF-D4P3M0-F1
#
_entry.id   AF-D4P3M0-F1
#
_cell.length_a   1.000
_cell.length_b   1.000
_cell.length_c   1.000
_cell.angle_alpha   90.00
_cell.angle_beta   90.00
_cell.angle_gamma   90.00
#
_symmetry.space_group_name_H-M   'P 1'
#
loop_
_entity.id
_entity.type
_entity.pdbx_description
1 polymer ?
#
loop_
_entity_poly.entity_id
_entity_poly.type
_entity_poly.pdbx_seq_one_letter_code
_entity_poly.pdbx_strand_id
1 'polypeptide(L)' 'MDITKILNTNRVILDMQATNKEEAIEELTNLLKKDGAIDCRETFIKDVWQREAEGSTGF' A
#
# COMPACT_ATOMS: atom_id res chain seq x y z
N MET A 1 -14.70 11.92 2.47
CA MET A 1 -13.46 11.77 1.69
C MET A 1 -13.87 11.47 0.27
N ASP A 2 -13.28 12.14 -0.74
CA ASP A 2 -13.62 11.91 -2.14
C ASP A 2 -12.62 10.91 -2.74
N ILE A 3 -13.08 9.69 -3.02
CA ILE A 3 -12.22 8.59 -3.48
C ILE A 3 -11.57 8.89 -4.83
N THR A 4 -12.22 9.71 -5.67
CA THR A 4 -11.72 10.07 -7.00
C THR A 4 -10.46 10.95 -6.94
N LYS A 5 -10.21 11.58 -5.78
CA LYS A 5 -8.99 12.36 -5.53
C LYS A 5 -7.82 11.50 -5.04
N ILE A 6 -8.09 10.25 -4.65
CA ILE A 6 -7.12 9.35 -4.03
C ILE A 6 -6.78 8.19 -4.95
N LEU A 7 -7.78 7.62 -5.64
CA LEU A 7 -7.59 6.54 -6.58
C LEU A 7 -7.39 7.10 -7.98
N ASN A 8 -6.25 6.80 -8.59
CA ASN A 8 -5.91 7.20 -9.95
C ASN A 8 -5.19 6.03 -10.66
N THR A 9 -4.99 6.14 -11.97
CA THR A 9 -4.39 5.06 -12.78
C THR A 9 -2.95 4.72 -12.41
N ASN A 10 -2.21 5.63 -11.77
CA ASN A 10 -0.85 5.37 -11.29
C ASN A 10 -0.84 4.58 -9.97
N ARG A 11 -1.99 4.46 -9.30
CA ARG A 11 -2.16 3.75 -8.02
C ARG A 11 -2.93 2.43 -8.19
N VAL A 12 -2.88 1.84 -9.38
CA VAL A 12 -3.52 0.56 -9.69
C VAL A 12 -2.49 -0.44 -10.22
N ILE A 13 -2.48 -1.65 -9.65
CA ILE A 13 -1.72 -2.80 -10.14
C ILE A 13 -2.74 -3.87 -10.55
N LEU A 14 -2.75 -4.22 -11.83
CA LEU A 14 -3.65 -5.26 -12.37
C LEU A 14 -3.00 -6.65 -12.34
N ASP A 15 -1.67 -6.70 -12.34
CA ASP A 15 -0.87 -7.92 -12.38
C ASP A 15 0.15 -7.92 -11.24
N MET A 16 -0.35 -8.08 -10.01
CA MET A 16 0.47 -8.10 -8.80
C MET A 16 1.31 -9.37 -8.74
N GLN A 17 2.60 -9.22 -8.46
CA GLN A 17 3.55 -10.34 -8.42
C GLN A 17 3.77 -10.90 -7.01
N ALA A 18 3.37 -10.16 -5.98
CA ALA A 18 3.44 -10.60 -4.60
C ALA A 18 2.78 -11.96 -4.36
N THR A 19 3.50 -12.84 -3.67
CA THR A 19 3.07 -14.21 -3.32
C THR A 19 2.70 -14.37 -1.85
N ASN A 20 3.03 -13.36 -1.04
CA ASN A 20 2.72 -13.32 0.39
C ASN A 20 2.34 -11.89 0.83
N LYS A 21 1.88 -11.78 2.08
CA LYS A 21 1.38 -10.54 2.66
C LYS A 21 2.44 -9.43 2.68
N GLU A 22 3.67 -9.77 3.03
CA GLU A 22 4.77 -8.81 3.11
C GLU A 22 5.06 -8.23 1.74
N GLU A 23 5.26 -9.10 0.74
CA GLU A 23 5.47 -8.68 -0.64
C GLU A 23 4.33 -7.79 -1.16
N ALA A 24 3.07 -8.10 -0.83
CA ALA A 24 1.93 -7.31 -1.27
C ALA A 24 1.94 -5.90 -0.67
N ILE A 25 2.25 -5.78 0.63
CA ILE A 25 2.38 -4.47 1.31
C ILE A 25 3.55 -3.68 0.70
N GLU A 26 4.67 -4.33 0.42
CA GLU A 26 5.83 -3.69 -0.19
C GLU A 26 5.55 -3.20 -1.61
N GLU A 27 4.92 -4.02 -2.45
CA GLU A 27 4.59 -3.69 -3.84
C GLU A 27 3.60 -2.52 -3.92
N LEU A 28 2.56 -2.54 -3.09
CA LEU A 28 1.60 -1.44 -2.98
C LEU A 28 2.25 -0.16 -2.42
N THR A 29 3.13 -0.27 -1.44
CA THR A 29 3.85 0.90 -0.89
C THR A 29 4.75 1.53 -1.95
N ASN A 30 5.45 0.72 -2.73
CA ASN A 30 6.31 1.20 -3.82
C ASN A 30 5.50 1.98 -4.87
N LEU A 31 4.29 1.51 -5.19
CA LEU A 31 3.38 2.21 -6.09
C LEU A 31 3.00 3.60 -5.56
N LEU A 32 2.62 3.68 -4.28
CA LEU A 32 2.28 4.95 -3.62
C LEU A 32 3.48 5.90 -3.55
N LYS A 33 4.68 5.37 -3.30
CA LYS A 33 5.92 6.16 -3.28
C LYS A 33 6.25 6.71 -4.67
N LYS A 34 6.08 5.91 -5.70
CA LYS A 34 6.31 6.28 -7.11
C LYS A 34 5.37 7.39 -7.57
N ASP A 35 4.12 7.37 -7.15
CA ASP A 35 3.14 8.43 -7.47
C ASP A 35 3.31 9.69 -6.58
N GLY A 36 4.20 9.66 -5.59
CA GLY A 36 4.43 10.79 -4.67
C GLY A 36 3.34 10.94 -3.60
N ALA A 37 2.51 9.91 -3.39
CA ALA A 37 1.49 9.90 -2.36
C ALA A 37 2.07 9.82 -0.94
N ILE A 38 3.29 9.29 -0.82
CA ILE A 38 4.01 9.12 0.45
C ILE A 38 5.47 9.55 0.34
N ASP A 39 6.01 10.06 1.43
CA ASP A 39 7.38 10.58 1.49
C ASP A 39 8.42 9.53 1.89
N CYS A 40 8.05 8.59 2.76
CA CYS A 40 8.98 7.57 3.23
C CYS A 40 8.33 6.18 3.17
N ARG A 41 8.90 5.31 2.33
CA ARG A 41 8.47 3.91 2.19
C ARG A 41 8.55 3.15 3.51
N GLU A 42 9.68 3.28 4.21
CA GLU A 42 9.96 2.50 5.43
C GLU A 42 9.03 2.88 6.58
N THR A 43 8.80 4.18 6.77
CA THR A 43 7.86 4.67 7.79
C THR A 43 6.46 4.17 7.48
N PHE A 44 6.02 4.26 6.22
CA PHE A 44 4.70 3.82 5.82
C PHE A 44 4.48 2.32 6.04
N ILE A 45 5.46 1.47 5.66
CA ILE A 45 5.39 0.03 5.90
C ILE A 45 5.28 -0.28 7.40
N LYS A 46 6.03 0.41 8.25
CA LYS A 46 5.94 0.24 9.71
C LYS A 46 4.54 0.56 10.23
N ASP A 47 3.94 1.65 9.74
CA ASP A 47 2.59 2.05 10.13
C ASP A 47 1.54 1.02 9.69
N VAL A 48 1.66 0.47 8.47
CA VAL A 48 0.77 -0.60 7.98
C VAL A 48 0.88 -1.85 8.87
N TRP A 49 2.10 -2.27 9.20
CA TRP A 49 2.31 -3.44 10.07
C TRP A 49 1.82 -3.22 11.50
N GLN A 50 1.97 -2.01 12.03
CA GLN A 50 1.41 -1.67 13.33
C GLN A 50 -0.11 -1.88 13.33
N ARG A 51 -0.81 -1.44 12.28
CA ARG A 51 -2.25 -1.67 12.15
C ARG A 51 -2.57 -3.16 11.96
N GLU A 52 -1.82 -3.88 11.13
CA GLU A 52 -2.06 -5.31 10.89
C GLU A 52 -1.92 -6.15 12.18
N ALA A 53 -1.02 -5.75 13.09
CA ALA A 53 -0.84 -6.38 14.39
C ALA A 53 -2.05 -6.23 15.34
N GLU A 54 -2.88 -5.20 15.16
CA GLU A 54 -4.13 -5.03 15.91
C GLU A 54 -5.20 -6.06 15.51
N GLY A 55 -5.03 -6.70 14.35
CA GLY A 55 -5.90 -7.74 13.84
C GLY A 55 -5.96 -7.71 12.32
N SER A 56 -6.14 -8.90 11.73
CA SER A 56 -6.23 -9.10 10.28
C SER A 56 -7.20 -8.11 9.64
N THR A 57 -6.74 -7.40 8.62
CA THR A 57 -7.62 -6.55 7.80
C THR A 57 -8.27 -7.29 6.63
N GLY A 58 -8.01 -8.60 6.49
CA GLY A 58 -8.71 -9.46 5.54
C GLY A 58 -10.14 -9.74 5.99
N PHE A 59 -11.11 -9.38 5.16
CA PHE A 59 -12.54 -9.69 5.29
C PHE A 59 -12.95 -10.78 4.30
#